data_AF-A0A0F9LW71-F1
#
_entry.id   AF-A0A0F9LW71-F1
#
_cell.length_a   1.000
_cell.length_b   1.000
_cell.length_c   1.000
_cell.angle_alpha   90.00
_cell.angle_beta   90.00
_cell.angle_gamma   90.00
#
_symmetry.space_group_name_H-M   'P 1'
#
loop_
_entity.id
_entity.type
_entity.pdbx_description
1 polymer ?
#
loop_
_entity_poly.entity_id
_entity_poly.type
_entity_poly.pdbx_seq_one_letter_code
_entity_poly.pdbx_strand_id
1 'polypeptide(L)' 'MPVKIRKNKEGYTTSTPGGVKGRGMTLRDAKRQKRLLNAIEHDPTFKPDKKKKTPKRKYYRAPTYIVGSRG' A
#
# COMPACT_ATOMS: atom_id res chain seq x y z
N MET A 1 15.11 -4.07 17.55
CA MET A 1 15.05 -4.87 16.32
C MET A 1 15.38 -4.00 15.09
N PRO A 2 16.66 -3.91 14.71
CA PRO A 2 17.05 -3.14 13.52
C PRO A 2 16.45 -3.71 12.23
N VAL A 3 15.65 -2.91 11.52
CA VAL A 3 15.08 -3.27 10.21
C VAL A 3 16.02 -2.84 9.08
N LYS A 4 16.44 -3.80 8.26
CA LYS A 4 17.33 -3.58 7.12
C LYS A 4 16.55 -3.59 5.82
N ILE A 5 16.89 -2.68 4.90
CA ILE A 5 16.40 -2.69 3.52
C ILE A 5 17.58 -3.07 2.63
N ARG A 6 17.40 -4.07 1.77
CA ARG A 6 18.38 -4.51 0.77
C ARG A 6 17.78 -4.44 -0.62
N LYS A 7 18.57 -4.00 -1.60
CA LYS A 7 18.19 -4.06 -3.01
C LYS A 7 18.60 -5.43 -3.57
N ASN A 8 17.64 -6.12 -4.17
CA ASN A 8 17.79 -7.42 -4.81
C ASN A 8 17.43 -7.29 -6.31
N LYS A 9 17.67 -8.36 -7.08
CA LYS A 9 17.35 -8.41 -8.52
C LYS A 9 15.88 -8.11 -8.84
N GLU A 10 14.98 -8.47 -7.93
CA GLU A 10 13.52 -8.32 -8.08
C GLU A 10 12.95 -7.04 -7.45
N GLY A 11 13.77 -6.18 -6.84
CA GLY A 11 13.32 -4.97 -6.14
C GLY A 11 13.95 -4.81 -4.76
N TYR A 12 13.19 -4.33 -3.78
CA TYR A 12 13.68 -4.12 -2.41
C TYR A 12 13.11 -5.16 -1.45
N THR A 13 13.96 -5.59 -0.52
CA THR A 13 13.64 -6.57 0.52
C THR A 13 13.80 -5.93 1.88
N THR A 14 12.81 -6.10 2.73
CA THR A 14 12.81 -5.61 4.12
C THR A 14 13.00 -6.81 5.05
N SER A 15 14.08 -6.82 5.82
CA SER A 15 14.41 -7.91 6.74
C SER A 15 14.61 -7.43 8.17
N THR A 16 14.30 -8.34 9.07
CA THR A 16 14.49 -8.25 10.51
C THR A 16 15.44 -9.36 10.96
N PRO A 17 16.06 -9.29 12.14
CA PRO A 17 16.80 -10.41 12.72
C PRO A 17 15.98 -11.71 12.77
N GLY A 18 14.66 -11.61 13.00
CA GLY A 18 13.72 -12.73 12.94
C GLY A 18 13.28 -13.14 11.52
N GLY A 19 13.98 -12.71 10.48
CA GLY A 19 13.76 -13.13 9.09
C GLY A 19 13.24 -12.03 8.15
N VAL A 20 12.95 -12.44 6.90
CA VAL A 20 12.48 -11.56 5.83
C VAL A 20 10.99 -11.26 6.01
N LYS A 21 10.60 -9.99 5.96
CA LYS A 21 9.20 -9.54 6.14
C LYS A 21 8.55 -9.04 4.84
N GLY A 22 9.34 -8.80 3.80
CA GLY A 22 8.84 -8.42 2.48
C GLY A 22 9.95 -8.51 1.43
N ARG A 23 9.60 -8.97 0.21
CA ARG A 23 10.50 -9.16 -0.94
C ARG A 23 9.87 -8.55 -2.20
N GLY A 24 10.70 -8.13 -3.16
CA GLY A 24 10.23 -7.64 -4.46
C GLY A 24 9.47 -6.31 -4.39
N MET A 25 9.72 -5.50 -3.36
CA MET A 25 8.96 -4.28 -3.08
C MET A 25 9.55 -3.09 -3.82
N THR A 26 8.75 -2.03 -4.00
CA THR A 26 9.31 -0.74 -4.38
C THR A 26 10.11 -0.14 -3.22
N LEU A 27 11.04 0.79 -3.50
CA LEU A 27 11.79 1.48 -2.46
C LEU A 27 10.87 2.22 -1.48
N ARG A 28 9.77 2.78 -2.00
CA ARG A 28 8.77 3.50 -1.21
C ARG A 28 8.06 2.58 -0.23
N ASP A 29 7.65 1.40 -0.68
CA ASP A 29 6.96 0.42 0.15
C ASP A 29 7.89 -0.17 1.20
N ALA A 30 9.14 -0.47 0.83
CA ALA A 30 10.16 -0.94 1.78
C ALA A 30 10.44 0.10 2.88
N LYS A 31 10.54 1.39 2.53
CA LYS A 31 10.67 2.48 3.52
C LYS A 31 9.44 2.59 4.42
N ARG A 32 8.23 2.44 3.88
CA ARG A 32 6.98 2.45 4.65
C ARG A 32 6.94 1.30 5.65
N GLN A 33 7.32 0.10 5.22
CA GLN A 33 7.36 -1.08 6.06
C GLN A 33 8.43 -0.98 7.15
N LYS A 34 9.60 -0.40 6.84
CA LYS A 34 10.62 -0.08 7.85
C LYS A 34 10.08 0.85 8.94
N ARG A 35 9.35 1.91 8.57
CA ARG A 35 8.72 2.81 9.56
C ARG A 35 7.71 2.09 10.44
N LEU A 36 6.86 1.24 9.86
CA LEU A 36 5.86 0.47 10.60
C LEU A 36 6.51 -0.51 11.59
N LEU A 37 7.50 -1.28 11.13
CA LEU A 37 8.20 -2.24 11.97
C LEU A 37 8.97 -1.57 13.12
N ASN A 38 9.59 -0.42 12.85
CA ASN A 38 10.23 0.37 13.91
C ASN A 38 9.19 0.93 14.91
N ALA A 39 8.02 1.36 14.45
CA ALA A 39 6.97 1.87 15.34
C ALA A 39 6.43 0.79 16.29
N ILE A 40 6.22 -0.43 15.77
CA ILE A 40 5.81 -1.60 16.58
C ILE A 40 6.86 -1.96 17.64
N GLU A 41 8.14 -1.74 17.35
CA GLU A 41 9.21 -2.02 18.30
C GLU A 41 9.23 -1.00 19.46
N HIS A 42 9.10 0.29 19.15
CA HIS A 42 9.18 1.34 20.16
C HIS A 42 7.93 1.43 21.02
N ASP A 43 6.79 0.98 20.52
CA ASP A 43 5.55 0.92 21.27
C ASP A 43 4.82 -0.40 20.95
N PRO A 44 4.91 -1.42 21.84
CA PRO A 44 4.27 -2.71 21.62
C PRO A 44 2.74 -2.61 21.59
N THR A 45 2.18 -1.47 22.02
CA THR A 45 0.74 -1.17 21.99
C THR A 45 0.30 -0.54 20.67
N PHE A 46 1.24 -0.19 19.79
CA PHE A 46 0.97 0.45 18.51
C PHE A 46 0.17 -0.48 17.59
N LYS A 47 -1.12 -0.16 17.41
CA LYS A 47 -2.00 -0.80 16.43
C LYS A 47 -2.19 0.15 15.25
N PRO A 48 -1.71 -0.20 14.03
CA PRO A 48 -1.92 0.67 12.88
C PRO A 48 -3.42 0.80 12.58
N ASP A 49 -3.86 2.02 12.31
CA ASP A 49 -5.25 2.29 11.93
C ASP A 49 -5.65 1.47 10.70
N LYS A 50 -6.86 0.90 10.76
CA LYS A 50 -7.45 0.19 9.63
C LYS A 50 -7.63 1.16 8.46
N LYS A 51 -7.32 0.69 7.25
CA LYS A 51 -7.45 1.47 6.01
C LYS A 51 -8.88 2.02 5.89
N LYS A 52 -9.04 3.34 5.90
CA LYS A 52 -10.35 4.00 5.72
C LYS A 52 -10.91 3.60 4.35
N LYS A 53 -12.14 3.07 4.30
CA LYS A 53 -12.85 2.80 3.04
C LYS A 53 -13.18 4.15 2.40
N THR A 54 -12.55 4.47 1.28
CA THR A 54 -12.93 5.63 0.47
C THR A 54 -14.30 5.35 -0.16
N PRO A 55 -15.29 6.27 -0.06
CA PRO A 55 -16.57 6.08 -0.72
C PRO A 55 -16.38 5.99 -2.23
N LYS A 56 -17.02 5.01 -2.89
CA LYS A 56 -17.03 4.92 -4.36
C LYS A 56 -17.77 6.15 -4.89
N ARG A 57 -17.10 6.97 -5.72
CA ARG A 57 -17.76 8.06 -6.46
C ARG A 57 -18.83 7.43 -7.36
N LYS A 58 -20.10 7.76 -7.14
CA LYS A 58 -21.18 7.43 -8.09
C LYS A 58 -20.99 8.34 -9.30
N TYR A 59 -20.48 7.79 -10.40
CA TYR A 59 -20.52 8.50 -11.68
C TYR A 59 -21.97 8.46 -12.17
N TYR A 60 -22.62 9.62 -12.30
CA TYR A 60 -23.87 9.73 -13.02
C TYR A 60 -23.55 9.49 -14.49
N ARG A 61 -23.96 8.34 -15.04
CA ARG A 61 -23.87 8.06 -16.47
C ARG A 61 -24.78 9.06 -17.17
N ALA A 62 -24.20 10.02 -17.89
CA ALA A 62 -24.97 11.00 -18.65
C ALA A 62 -25.97 10.27 -19.58
N PRO A 63 -27.21 10.74 -19.71
CA PRO A 63 -28.17 10.15 -20.64
C PRO A 63 -27.63 10.33 -22.06
N THR A 64 -27.40 9.21 -22.75
CA THR A 64 -27.10 9.23 -24.18
C THR A 64 -28.38 9.63 -24.91
N TYR A 65 -28.47 10.89 -25.34
CA TYR A 65 -29.52 11.31 -26.27
C TYR A 65 -29.34 10.50 -27.56
N ILE A 66 -30.31 9.64 -27.86
CA ILE A 66 -30.35 8.85 -29.09
C ILE A 66 -30.65 9.84 -30.22
N VAL A 67 -29.60 10.22 -30.95
CA VAL A 67 -29.71 10.89 -32.25
C VAL A 67 -30.16 9.83 -33.26
N GLY A 68 -31.45 9.80 -33.59
CA GLY A 68 -31.93 8.85 -34.59
C GLY A 68 -33.44 8.70 -34.69
N SER A 69 -34.11 9.68 -35.25
CA SER A 69 -35.38 9.46 -35.95
C SER A 69 -35.44 10.39 -37.15
N ARG A 70 -34.62 10.09 -38.17
CA ARG A 70 -34.93 10.52 -39.53
C ARG A 70 -35.93 9.50 -40.08
N GLY A 71 -37.16 9.94 -40.25
CA GLY A 71 -38.22 9.30 -41.04
C GLY A 71 -38.86 10.38 -41.88
#